data_AF-A0A537PP71-F1
#
_entry.id   AF-A0A537PP71-F1
#
_cell.length_a   1.000
_cell.length_b   1.000
_cell.length_c   1.000
_cell.angle_alpha   90.00
_cell.angle_beta   90.00
_cell.angle_gamma   90.00
#
_symmetry.space_group_name_H-M   'P 1'
#
loop_
_entity.id
_entity.type
_entity.pdbx_description
1 polymer ?
#
loop_
_entity_poly.entity_id
_entity_poly.type
_entity_poly.pdbx_seq_one_letter_code
_entity_poly.pdbx_strand_id
1 'polypeptide(L)'
;MNAPVILDRRRVLAGGGALIVSFSLNGAFAQDQAAPVAAPAPKPPGSLATTPYLDSWIRIDADGSITVFTGKAELGQGLKTAVQQIAAEELDVPFASLKVVT
;
A
#
# COMPACT_ATOMS: atom_id res chain seq x y z
N MET A 1 -38.31 9.84 7.07
CA MET A 1 -37.68 10.77 6.09
C MET A 1 -36.42 10.08 5.59
N ASN A 2 -36.43 9.52 4.38
CA ASN A 2 -35.25 8.85 3.83
C ASN A 2 -34.47 9.89 3.06
N ALA A 3 -33.41 10.43 3.67
CA ALA A 3 -32.46 11.25 2.94
C ALA A 3 -31.84 10.41 1.81
N PRO A 4 -31.71 10.96 0.59
CA PRO A 4 -31.13 10.22 -0.52
C PRO A 4 -29.69 9.85 -0.20
N VAL A 5 -29.34 8.58 -0.39
CA VAL A 5 -27.95 8.11 -0.28
C VAL A 5 -27.19 8.59 -1.50
N ILE A 6 -26.41 9.65 -1.33
CA ILE A 6 -25.50 10.14 -2.36
C ILE A 6 -24.28 9.20 -2.36
N LEU A 7 -24.12 8.44 -3.44
CA LEU A 7 -22.97 7.56 -3.66
C LEU A 7 -21.89 8.34 -4.41
N ASP A 8 -20.87 8.79 -3.67
CA ASP A 8 -19.62 9.30 -4.24
C ASP A 8 -18.46 8.36 -3.88
N ARG A 9 -17.31 8.49 -4.57
CA ARG A 9 -16.15 7.61 -4.37
C ARG A 9 -15.69 7.58 -2.91
N ARG A 10 -15.76 8.73 -2.21
CA ARG A 10 -15.33 8.89 -0.82
C ARG A 10 -16.29 8.18 0.14
N ARG A 11 -17.60 8.29 -0.07
CA ARG A 11 -18.64 7.63 0.73
C ARG A 11 -18.65 6.11 0.54
N VAL A 12 -18.34 5.64 -0.66
CA VAL A 12 -18.15 4.21 -0.92
C VAL A 12 -16.94 3.68 -0.16
N LEU A 13 -15.80 4.39 -0.19
CA LEU A 13 -14.59 3.99 0.55
C LEU A 13 -14.80 4.03 2.07
N ALA A 14 -15.44 5.08 2.58
CA ALA A 14 -15.74 5.21 4.01
C ALA A 14 -16.68 4.10 4.53
N GLY A 15 -17.62 3.63 3.70
CA GLY A 15 -18.50 2.51 4.05
C GLY A 15 -17.84 1.12 4.00
N GLY A 16 -16.68 0.99 3.35
CA GLY A 16 -16.00 -0.30 3.09
C GLY A 16 -15.03 -0.77 4.17
N GLY A 17 -14.69 0.05 5.17
CA GLY A 17 -13.85 -0.34 6.31
C GLY A 17 -12.34 -0.11 6.16
N ALA A 18 -11.80 -0.14 4.94
CA ALA A 18 -10.43 0.29 4.63
C ALA A 18 -10.24 0.55 3.13
N LEU A 19 -9.31 1.43 2.77
CA LEU A 19 -8.73 1.49 1.43
C LEU A 19 -7.36 0.83 1.47
N ILE A 20 -7.24 -0.34 0.84
CA ILE A 20 -5.97 -1.02 0.65
C ILE A 20 -5.47 -0.71 -0.76
N VAL A 21 -4.38 0.04 -0.86
CA VAL A 21 -3.69 0.28 -2.13
C VAL A 21 -2.59 -0.77 -2.26
N SER A 22 -2.90 -1.83 -2.99
CA SER A 22 -1.92 -2.85 -3.38
C SER A 22 -1.62 -2.69 -4.87
N PHE A 23 -0.37 -2.92 -5.25
CA PHE A 23 0.01 -2.98 -6.65
C PHE A 23 0.56 -4.37 -6.95
N SER A 24 -0.13 -5.09 -7.83
CA SER A 24 0.36 -6.34 -8.42
C SER A 24 0.94 -6.03 -9.79
N LEU A 25 2.21 -6.33 -10.01
CA LEU A 25 2.81 -6.35 -11.34
C LEU A 25 2.42 -7.66 -12.05
N ASN A 26 1.13 -7.85 -12.34
CA ASN A 26 0.69 -8.95 -13.18
C ASN A 26 0.64 -8.46 -14.63
N GLY A 27 1.31 -9.20 -15.53
CA GLY A 27 1.34 -8.90 -16.95
C GLY A 27 -0.07 -8.71 -17.52
N ALA A 28 -0.23 -7.71 -18.38
CA ALA A 28 -1.50 -7.31 -18.97
C ALA A 28 -2.24 -8.51 -19.60
N PHE A 29 -3.49 -8.73 -19.20
CA PHE A 29 -4.41 -9.67 -19.85
C PHE A 29 -4.96 -9.07 -21.15
N ALA A 30 -4.09 -8.90 -22.14
CA ALA A 30 -4.48 -8.72 -23.53
C ALA A 30 -3.71 -9.78 -24.34
N GLN A 31 -4.15 -11.03 -24.23
CA GLN A 31 -3.51 -12.16 -24.88
C GLN A 31 -4.17 -12.37 -26.24
N ASP A 32 -3.60 -11.74 -27.26
CA ASP A 32 -3.79 -12.19 -28.65
C ASP A 32 -2.90 -13.44 -28.87
N GLN A 33 -3.42 -14.42 -29.60
CA GLN A 33 -2.81 -15.75 -29.76
C GLN A 33 -1.56 -15.71 -30.66
N ALA A 34 -0.44 -15.25 -30.11
CA ALA A 34 0.91 -15.57 -30.56
C ALA A 34 1.87 -15.18 -29.43
N ALA A 35 1.89 -15.97 -28.35
CA ALA A 35 2.67 -15.64 -27.16
C ALA A 35 4.17 -15.54 -27.49
N PRO A 36 4.81 -14.37 -27.37
CA PRO A 36 6.24 -14.35 -27.07
C PRO A 36 6.39 -14.99 -25.68
N VAL A 37 7.48 -15.73 -25.48
CA VAL A 37 7.87 -16.29 -24.18
C VAL A 37 7.63 -15.24 -23.10
N ALA A 38 6.68 -15.50 -22.18
CA ALA A 38 6.32 -14.53 -21.14
C ALA A 38 7.60 -14.11 -20.41
N ALA A 39 7.91 -12.82 -20.44
CA ALA A 39 9.08 -12.30 -19.74
C ALA A 39 8.96 -12.73 -18.27
N PRO A 40 10.02 -13.28 -17.66
CA PRO A 40 9.98 -13.70 -16.27
C PRO A 40 9.53 -12.53 -15.40
N ALA A 41 8.64 -12.80 -14.45
CA ALA A 41 8.18 -11.79 -13.50
C ALA A 41 9.40 -11.06 -12.89
N PRO A 42 9.36 -9.73 -12.75
CA PRO A 42 10.48 -8.98 -12.19
C PRO A 42 10.89 -9.59 -10.85
N LYS A 43 12.16 -9.93 -10.70
CA LYS A 43 12.66 -10.49 -9.45
C LYS A 43 12.43 -9.47 -8.33
N PRO A 44 11.76 -9.83 -7.22
CA PRO A 44 11.58 -8.91 -6.11
C PRO A 44 12.94 -8.41 -5.61
N PRO A 45 13.06 -7.12 -5.25
CA PRO A 45 14.33 -6.55 -4.84
C PRO A 45 14.82 -7.14 -3.52
N GLY A 46 16.09 -7.53 -3.49
CA GLY A 46 16.81 -7.93 -2.28
C GLY A 46 16.09 -8.98 -1.44
N SER A 47 15.78 -8.64 -0.18
CA SER A 47 15.17 -9.52 0.83
C SER A 47 13.82 -10.11 0.40
N LEU A 48 13.08 -9.41 -0.46
CA LEU A 48 11.76 -9.84 -0.90
C LEU A 48 11.83 -11.06 -1.85
N ALA A 49 13.02 -11.37 -2.39
CA ALA A 49 13.21 -12.59 -3.18
C ALA A 49 13.12 -13.86 -2.32
N THR A 50 13.47 -13.78 -1.04
CA THR A 50 13.43 -14.91 -0.08
C THR A 50 12.28 -14.80 0.92
N THR A 51 11.79 -13.59 1.17
CA THR A 51 10.78 -13.30 2.19
C THR A 51 9.69 -12.37 1.60
N PRO A 52 8.82 -12.86 0.69
CA PRO A 52 7.90 -12.03 -0.10
C PRO A 52 6.60 -11.66 0.64
N TYR A 53 6.60 -11.61 1.97
CA TYR A 53 5.39 -11.39 2.77
C TYR A 53 4.95 -9.92 2.85
N LEU A 54 5.62 -9.01 2.13
CA LEU A 54 5.29 -7.59 2.06
C LEU A 54 4.74 -7.27 0.67
N ASP A 55 3.44 -7.45 0.50
CA ASP A 55 2.70 -7.14 -0.74
C ASP A 55 1.99 -5.76 -0.68
N SER A 56 1.97 -5.13 0.50
CA SER A 56 1.31 -3.86 0.78
C SER A 56 2.14 -3.02 1.75
N TRP A 57 2.58 -1.84 1.30
CA TRP A 57 3.46 -0.95 2.08
C TRP A 57 2.70 0.13 2.86
N ILE A 58 1.47 0.46 2.46
CA ILE A 58 0.65 1.51 3.06
C ILE A 58 -0.78 0.99 3.20
N ARG A 59 -1.35 1.14 4.39
CA ARG A 59 -2.75 0.83 4.72
C ARG A 59 -3.43 2.07 5.26
N ILE A 60 -4.61 2.39 4.74
CA ILE A 60 -5.48 3.46 5.24
C ILE A 60 -6.79 2.83 5.72
N ASP A 61 -7.04 2.88 7.02
CA ASP A 61 -8.25 2.37 7.65
C ASP A 61 -9.43 3.34 7.50
N ALA A 62 -10.68 2.85 7.66
CA ALA A 62 -11.87 3.70 7.50
C ALA A 62 -11.98 4.83 8.53
N ASP A 63 -11.31 4.71 9.68
CA ASP A 63 -11.21 5.78 10.68
C ASP A 63 -10.17 6.86 10.31
N GLY A 64 -9.47 6.68 9.18
CA GLY A 64 -8.41 7.58 8.72
C GLY A 64 -7.02 7.28 9.30
N SER A 65 -6.88 6.23 10.11
CA SER A 65 -5.57 5.77 10.59
C SER A 65 -4.73 5.24 9.43
N ILE A 66 -3.45 5.60 9.39
CA ILE A 66 -2.54 5.19 8.33
C ILE A 66 -1.38 4.37 8.92
N THR A 67 -1.14 3.19 8.36
CA THR A 67 -0.02 2.32 8.73
C THR A 67 0.94 2.14 7.55
N VAL A 68 2.23 2.31 7.80
CA VAL A 68 3.32 2.10 6.85
C VAL A 68 4.15 0.90 7.27
N PHE A 69 4.45 0.01 6.32
CA PHE A 69 5.19 -1.23 6.53
C PHE A 69 6.52 -1.16 5.78
N THR A 70 7.63 -1.48 6.46
CA THR A 70 8.97 -1.42 5.85
C THR A 70 9.54 -2.80 5.52
N GLY A 71 9.12 -3.83 6.27
CA GLY A 71 9.76 -5.16 6.23
C GLY A 71 11.23 -5.12 6.64
N LYS A 72 11.67 -4.07 7.34
CA LYS A 72 13.03 -3.85 7.82
C LYS A 72 13.03 -3.74 9.33
N ALA A 73 13.84 -4.56 9.98
CA ALA A 73 14.09 -4.47 11.41
C ALA A 73 14.75 -3.12 11.75
N GLU A 74 14.33 -2.55 12.86
CA GLU A 74 14.92 -1.36 13.47
C GLU A 74 15.61 -1.79 14.78
N LEU A 75 16.87 -1.38 14.95
CA LEU A 75 17.73 -1.74 16.08
C LEU A 75 18.38 -0.49 16.69
N GLY A 76 17.65 0.64 16.72
CA GLY A 76 18.11 1.93 17.24
C GLY A 76 18.78 2.88 16.23
N GLN A 77 18.68 2.62 14.92
CA GLN A 77 19.23 3.50 13.87
C GLN A 77 18.33 4.71 13.56
N GLY A 78 17.09 4.72 14.05
CA GLY A 78 16.13 5.80 13.77
C GLY A 78 15.38 5.66 12.44
N LEU A 79 15.44 4.49 11.79
CA LEU A 79 14.75 4.22 10.52
C LEU A 79 13.25 4.51 10.61
N LYS A 80 12.63 4.13 11.73
CA LYS A 80 11.20 4.31 11.98
C LYS A 80 10.77 5.77 11.82
N THR A 81 11.51 6.70 12.42
CA THR A 81 11.22 8.14 12.36
C THR A 81 11.45 8.67 10.94
N ALA A 82 12.54 8.29 10.29
CA ALA A 82 12.86 8.75 8.94
C ALA A 82 11.79 8.32 7.93
N VAL A 83 11.37 7.06 7.97
CA VAL A 83 10.27 6.54 7.11
C VAL A 83 8.96 7.25 7.41
N GLN A 84 8.65 7.52 8.67
CA GLN A 84 7.44 8.23 9.05
C GLN A 84 7.43 9.68 8.51
N GLN A 85 8.58 10.37 8.51
CA GLN A 85 8.71 11.71 7.94
C GLN A 85 8.48 11.69 6.42
N ILE A 86 9.16 10.78 5.71
CA ILE A 86 9.00 10.62 4.26
C ILE A 86 7.54 10.31 3.91
N ALA A 87 6.92 9.37 4.60
CA ALA A 87 5.52 9.03 4.35
C ALA A 87 4.56 10.18 4.68
N ALA A 88 4.83 11.00 5.69
CA ALA A 88 4.00 12.15 6.02
C ALA A 88 4.07 13.22 4.93
N GLU A 89 5.26 13.47 4.40
CA GLU A 89 5.49 14.41 3.31
C GLU A 89 4.82 13.94 2.01
N GLU A 90 5.04 12.69 1.60
CA GLU A 90 4.50 12.15 0.34
C GLU A 90 2.98 11.96 0.37
N LEU A 91 2.40 11.69 1.54
CA LEU A 91 0.94 11.54 1.69
C LEU A 91 0.24 12.86 2.05
N ASP A 92 0.98 13.95 2.28
CA ASP A 92 0.47 15.24 2.73
C ASP A 92 -0.43 15.13 3.98
N VAL A 93 0.08 14.44 5.01
CA VAL A 93 -0.62 14.21 6.29
C VAL A 93 0.22 14.62 7.49
N PRO A 94 -0.40 14.93 8.65
CA PRO A 94 0.34 15.21 9.86
C PRO A 94 1.21 14.02 10.27
N PHE A 95 2.46 14.26 10.68
CA PHE A 95 3.40 13.23 11.12
C PHE A 95 2.77 12.24 12.15
N ALA A 96 2.00 12.77 13.09
CA ALA A 96 1.35 11.99 14.15
C ALA A 96 0.20 11.07 13.68
N SER A 97 -0.29 11.23 12.44
CA SER A 97 -1.37 10.40 11.88
C SER A 97 -0.90 9.05 11.35
N LEU A 98 0.43 8.87 11.24
CA LEU A 98 1.06 7.67 10.70
C LEU A 98 1.58 6.76 11.82
N LYS A 99 1.49 5.46 11.60
CA LYS A 99 2.20 4.43 12.39
C LYS A 99 3.11 3.62 11.48
N VAL A 100 4.38 3.50 11.85
CA VAL A 100 5.34 2.64 11.13
C VAL A 100 5.49 1.30 11.85
N VAL A 101 5.42 0.21 11.09
CA VAL A 101 5.67 -1.18 11.52
C VAL A 101 6.97 -1.67 10.88
N THR A 102 7.90 -2.11 11.73
CA THR A 102 9.26 -2.57 11.40
C THR A 102 9.46 -4.00 11.86
#